data_AF-A0A9R0Z654-F1
#
_entry.id   AF-A0A9R0Z654-F1
#
_cell.length_a   1.000
_cell.length_b   1.000
_cell.length_c   1.000
_cell.angle_alpha   90.00
_cell.angle_beta   90.00
_cell.angle_gamma   90.00
#
_symmetry.space_group_name_H-M   'P 1'
#
loop_
_entity.id
_entity.type
_entity.pdbx_description
1 polymer ?
#
loop_
_entity_poly.entity_id
_entity_poly.type
_entity_poly.pdbx_seq_one_letter_code
_entity_poly.pdbx_strand_id
1 'polypeptide(L)' 'MELWADQPGVQFYTANGLSGVRGKGGKVYGRYGALCLETQGFPDAVNRPSFPSQIVRPGKVYRHDMVFKFSF' A
#
# COMPACT_ATOMS: atom_id res chain seq x y z
N MET A 1 -15.55 -2.68 4.48
CA MET A 1 -14.39 -1.77 4.42
C MET A 1 -14.18 -1.37 2.98
N GLU A 2 -14.04 -0.08 2.71
CA GLU A 2 -13.72 0.47 1.41
C GLU A 2 -12.39 1.23 1.50
N LEU A 3 -11.57 1.19 0.45
CA LEU A 3 -10.36 2.00 0.31
C LEU A 3 -10.53 2.90 -0.92
N TRP A 4 -10.55 4.21 -0.68
CA TRP A 4 -10.60 5.25 -1.71
C TRP A 4 -9.22 5.91 -1.78
N ALA A 5 -8.68 6.10 -2.99
CA ALA A 5 -7.38 6.75 -3.16
C ALA A 5 -7.25 7.40 -4.55
N ASP A 6 -6.35 8.37 -4.65
CA ASP A 6 -6.03 9.08 -5.90
C ASP A 6 -4.82 8.51 -6.67
N GLN A 7 -4.13 7.53 -6.08
CA GLN A 7 -2.98 6.89 -6.71
C GLN A 7 -3.39 5.89 -7.79
N PRO A 8 -2.57 5.71 -8.83
CA PRO A 8 -2.92 4.84 -9.96
C PRO A 8 -2.85 3.33 -9.63
N GLY A 9 -2.20 2.94 -8.54
CA GLY A 9 -2.02 1.53 -8.16
C GLY A 9 -2.29 1.25 -6.68
N VAL A 10 -2.57 -0.02 -6.39
CA VAL A 10 -2.62 -0.59 -5.04
C VAL A 10 -1.81 -1.88 -5.02
N GLN A 11 -0.77 -1.95 -4.21
CA GLN A 11 -0.07 -3.21 -3.94
C GLN A 11 -0.88 -4.00 -2.92
N PHE A 12 -1.26 -5.22 -3.30
CA PHE A 12 -1.94 -6.17 -2.42
C PHE A 12 -0.95 -7.23 -1.96
N TYR A 13 -0.78 -7.35 -0.65
CA TYR A 13 0.09 -8.36 -0.03
C TYR A 13 -0.69 -9.10 1.05
N THR A 14 -0.62 -10.43 1.05
CA THR A 14 -1.44 -11.29 1.89
C THR A 14 -0.64 -11.89 3.06
N ALA A 15 0.34 -11.16 3.61
CA ALA A 15 1.14 -11.67 4.72
C ALA A 15 1.83 -13.03 4.43
N ASN A 16 2.16 -13.32 3.17
CA ASN A 16 2.63 -14.64 2.77
C ASN A 16 4.05 -14.98 3.27
N GLY A 17 4.81 -13.98 3.74
CA GLY A 17 6.12 -14.16 4.35
C GLY A 17 6.12 -14.30 5.89
N LEU A 18 4.96 -14.21 6.56
CA LEU A 18 4.92 -14.33 8.02
C LEU A 18 5.05 -15.79 8.48
N SER A 19 5.94 -16.02 9.44
CA SER A 19 6.29 -17.35 9.96
C SER A 19 6.25 -17.39 11.51
N GLY A 20 5.08 -17.08 12.09
CA GLY A 20 4.90 -17.19 13.54
C GLY A 20 5.44 -15.98 14.31
N VAL A 21 5.15 -14.78 13.80
CA VAL A 21 5.61 -13.53 14.41
C VAL A 21 4.77 -13.21 15.65
N ARG A 22 5.40 -12.83 16.76
CA ARG A 22 4.68 -12.36 17.96
C ARG A 22 3.94 -11.05 17.63
N GLY A 23 2.62 -11.10 17.75
CA GLY A 23 1.70 -10.01 17.48
C GLY A 23 1.15 -9.34 18.73
N LYS A 24 0.23 -8.38 18.52
CA LYS A 24 -0.47 -7.66 19.58
C LYS A 24 -1.41 -8.61 20.35
N GLY A 25 -1.62 -8.32 21.64
CA GLY A 25 -2.55 -9.09 22.49
C GLY A 25 -2.16 -10.56 22.68
N GLY A 26 -0.86 -10.88 22.63
CA GLY A 26 -0.35 -12.25 22.77
C GLY A 26 -0.63 -13.17 21.57
N LYS A 27 -1.15 -12.63 20.46
CA LYS A 27 -1.40 -13.41 19.25
C LYS A 27 -0.09 -13.74 18.54
N VAL A 28 -0.10 -14.83 17.78
CA VAL A 28 0.97 -15.21 16.87
C VAL A 28 0.45 -15.04 15.44
N TYR A 29 1.08 -14.18 14.65
CA TYR A 29 0.71 -13.90 13.27
C TYR A 29 1.37 -14.93 12.34
N GLY A 30 0.54 -15.71 11.66
CA GLY A 30 0.94 -16.68 10.66
C GLY A 30 0.78 -16.16 9.24
N ARG A 31 1.24 -16.97 8.28
CA ARG A 31 1.03 -16.78 6.85
C ARG A 31 -0.45 -16.56 6.55
N TYR A 32 -0.77 -15.58 5.71
CA TYR A 32 -2.16 -15.21 5.36
C TYR A 32 -3.03 -14.69 6.50
N GLY A 33 -2.45 -14.38 7.66
CA GLY A 33 -3.19 -13.86 8.81
C GLY A 33 -3.62 -12.39 8.71
N ALA A 34 -3.20 -11.69 7.64
CA ALA A 34 -3.50 -10.29 7.40
C ALA A 34 -3.34 -9.94 5.91
N LEU A 35 -3.71 -8.71 5.56
CA LEU A 35 -3.46 -8.12 4.26
C LEU A 35 -2.94 -6.69 4.38
N CYS A 36 -2.18 -6.25 3.38
CA CYS A 36 -1.83 -4.86 3.13
C CYS A 36 -2.52 -4.38 1.85
N LEU A 37 -3.02 -3.15 1.87
CA LEU A 37 -3.51 -2.42 0.70
C LEU A 37 -2.71 -1.10 0.63
N GLU A 38 -1.68 -1.09 -0.20
CA GLU A 38 -0.71 0.02 -0.25
C GLU A 38 -0.95 0.83 -1.53
N THR A 39 -1.58 2.00 -1.40
CA THR A 39 -1.85 2.90 -2.52
C THR A 39 -0.56 3.59 -2.95
N GLN A 40 -0.23 3.57 -4.25
CA GLN A 40 1.03 4.11 -4.75
C GLN A 40 1.04 4.29 -6.28
N GLY A 41 2.08 4.98 -6.77
CA GLY A 41 2.53 4.81 -8.15
C GLY A 41 2.94 3.36 -8.45
N PHE A 42 3.01 3.01 -9.73
CA PHE A 42 3.37 1.64 -10.10
C PHE A 42 4.80 1.30 -9.66
N PRO A 43 5.05 0.07 -9.14
CA PRO A 43 6.40 -0.42 -8.92
C PRO A 43 7.25 -0.26 -10.18
N ASP A 44 8.54 0.07 -10.01
CA ASP A 44 9.49 0.28 -11.11
C ASP A 44 9.21 1.51 -12.00
N ALA A 45 8.28 2.40 -11.65
CA ALA A 45 7.93 3.57 -12.48
C ALA A 45 9.10 4.49 -12.86
N VAL A 46 10.16 4.57 -12.05
CA VAL A 46 11.36 5.35 -12.37
C VAL A 46 12.08 4.80 -13.60
N ASN A 47 12.04 3.47 -13.82
CA ASN A 47 12.71 2.80 -14.94
C ASN A 47 11.74 2.48 -16.09
N ARG A 48 10.46 2.84 -15.96
CA ARG A 48 9.41 2.57 -16.95
C ARG A 48 8.83 3.90 -17.46
N PRO A 49 9.40 4.51 -18.52
CA PRO A 49 8.95 5.82 -19.01
C PRO A 49 7.48 5.90 -19.43
N SER A 50 6.85 4.75 -19.72
CA SER A 50 5.41 4.66 -20.01
C SER A 50 4.52 4.71 -18.78
N PHE A 51 5.06 4.59 -17.56
CA PHE A 51 4.30 4.70 -16.32
C PHE A 51 4.16 6.16 -15.88
N PRO A 52 3.10 6.51 -15.12
CA PRO A 52 2.99 7.84 -14.54
C PRO A 52 4.23 8.18 -13.71
N SER A 53 4.86 9.32 -14.00
CA SER A 53 6.07 9.74 -13.30
C SER A 53 5.81 9.92 -11.80
N GLN A 54 6.74 9.41 -10.98
CA GLN A 54 6.72 9.57 -9.52
C GLN A 54 7.79 10.58 -9.03
N ILE A 55 8.41 11.34 -9.94
CA ILE A 55 9.49 12.29 -9.60
C ILE A 55 8.91 13.68 -9.30
N VAL A 56 9.21 14.20 -8.11
CA VAL A 56 8.84 15.56 -7.69
C VAL A 56 10.07 16.45 -7.83
N ARG A 57 9.92 17.60 -8.51
CA ARG A 57 11.00 18.57 -8.74
C ARG A 57 10.96 19.69 -7.69
N PRO A 58 12.06 20.43 -7.47
CA PRO A 58 12.08 21.58 -6.57
C PRO A 58 10.93 22.56 -6.86
N GLY A 59 10.27 23.03 -5.79
CA GLY A 59 9.12 23.93 -5.88
C GLY A 59 7.79 23.27 -6.26
N LYS A 60 7.74 21.95 -6.45
CA LYS A 60 6.49 21.20 -6.65
C LYS A 60 6.04 20.54 -5.34
N VAL A 61 4.73 20.56 -5.11
CA VAL A 61 4.10 19.88 -3.98
C VAL A 61 3.70 18.47 -4.41
N TYR A 62 4.09 17.47 -3.62
CA TYR A 62 3.53 16.13 -3.71
C TYR A 62 2.27 16.05 -2.86
N ARG A 63 1.22 15.42 -3.40
CA ARG A 63 -0.03 15.13 -2.68
C ARG A 63 -0.50 13.73 -3.06
N HIS A 64 -1.00 13.03 -2.05
CA HIS A 64 -1.57 11.69 -2.16
C HIS A 64 -2.63 11.58 -1.07
N ASP A 65 -3.88 11.46 -1.48
CA ASP A 65 -5.02 11.31 -0.58
C ASP A 65 -5.52 9.86 -0.61
N MET A 66 -5.76 9.29 0.58
CA MET A 66 -6.39 7.99 0.75
C MET A 66 -7.33 7.99 1.95
N VAL A 67 -8.41 7.21 1.86
CA VAL A 67 -9.43 7.07 2.92
C VAL A 67 -9.82 5.61 3.07
N PHE A 68 -9.68 5.09 4.29
CA PHE A 68 -10.36 3.86 4.70
C PHE A 68 -11.72 4.19 5.30
N LYS A 69 -12.78 3.70 4.68
CA LYS A 69 -14.15 3.83 5.17
C LYS A 69 -14.63 2.49 5.73
N PHE A 70 -15.12 2.53 6.96
CA PHE A 70 -15.68 1.38 7.66
C PHE A 70 -17.19 1.59 7.83
N SER A 71 -17.95 0.55 7.53
CA SER A 71 -19.40 0.49 7.68
C SER A 71 -19.81 -0.93 8.05
N PHE A 72 -21.01 -1.06 8.62
CA PHE A 72 -21.64 -2.32 9.00
C PHE A 72 -22.33 -2.98 7.81
#